data_AF-A0A9P7FX67-F1
#
_entry.id   AF-A0A9P7FX67-F1
#
_cell.length_a   1.000
_cell.length_b   1.000
_cell.length_c   1.000
_cell.angle_alpha   90.00
_cell.angle_beta   90.00
_cell.angle_gamma   90.00
#
_symmetry.space_group_name_H-M   'P 1'
#
loop_
_entity.id
_entity.type
_entity.pdbx_description
1 polymer ?
#
loop_
_entity_poly.entity_id
_entity_poly.type
_entity_poly.pdbx_seq_one_letter_code
_entity_poly.pdbx_strand_id
1 'polypeptide(L)'
;MDRTGSLELFLHQETGVDQDAILAYLSDGRRLLNSNVRELVGSHDQSIFVFNKYYLDYGLEEVLQDLHIEAPIQPHIEEDVAATPPIRASQLAASYLRVSQIHHDHINNITLSLHYQHEALRIASANLDLNVLAIVDTFEGIAAGSRRELEKQVMLLSGLEADLDLISRVRIHGEFMSPAVRKSIEAGEKSRTLGDYVSNVKMKQVAETCARTHGILYPAR
;
A
#
# COMPACT_ATOMS: atom_id res chain seq x y z
N MET A 1 -1.62 28.11 -24.80
CA MET A 1 -0.32 27.51 -25.19
C MET A 1 -0.25 26.19 -24.41
N ASP A 2 -0.94 25.17 -24.92
CA ASP A 2 -1.19 23.90 -24.22
C ASP A 2 -0.43 22.78 -24.94
N ARG A 3 0.86 22.65 -24.63
CA ARG A 3 1.74 21.60 -25.20
C ARG A 3 2.53 20.83 -24.14
N THR A 4 2.02 20.72 -22.92
CA THR A 4 2.57 19.77 -21.95
C THR A 4 1.97 18.40 -22.24
N GLY A 5 2.76 17.51 -22.83
CA GLY A 5 2.47 16.08 -22.80
C GLY A 5 2.36 15.59 -21.35
N SER A 6 1.78 14.42 -21.13
CA SER A 6 1.68 13.87 -19.76
C SER A 6 3.09 13.75 -19.16
N LEU A 7 3.20 14.00 -17.85
CA LEU A 7 4.45 13.89 -17.08
C LEU A 7 5.15 12.56 -17.34
N GLU A 8 4.37 11.48 -17.41
CA GLU A 8 4.84 10.13 -17.63
C GLU A 8 5.48 9.98 -19.02
N LEU A 9 4.90 10.60 -20.06
CA LEU A 9 5.51 10.61 -21.40
C LEU A 9 6.86 11.34 -21.39
N PHE A 10 6.96 12.46 -20.69
CA PHE A 10 8.23 13.20 -20.55
C PHE A 10 9.27 12.35 -19.81
N LEU A 11 8.91 11.78 -18.66
CA LEU A 11 9.82 10.96 -17.86
C LEU A 11 10.24 9.69 -18.60
N HIS A 12 9.35 9.08 -19.39
CA HIS A 12 9.69 7.96 -20.27
C HIS A 12 10.76 8.35 -21.31
N GLN A 13 10.63 9.52 -21.93
CA GLN A 13 11.59 10.00 -22.93
C GLN A 13 12.98 10.26 -22.31
N GLU A 14 13.04 10.75 -21.08
CA GLU A 14 14.29 11.09 -20.40
C GLU A 14 14.96 9.89 -19.70
N THR A 15 14.16 8.94 -19.19
CA THR A 15 14.68 7.84 -18.36
C THR A 15 14.62 6.47 -19.02
N GLY A 16 13.82 6.31 -20.08
CA GLY A 16 13.55 5.03 -20.72
C GLY A 16 12.61 4.10 -19.94
N VAL A 17 12.17 4.47 -18.73
CA VAL A 17 11.20 3.69 -17.94
C VAL A 17 9.82 3.78 -18.60
N ASP A 18 9.13 2.65 -18.76
CA ASP A 18 7.79 2.60 -19.34
C ASP A 18 6.82 3.53 -18.58
N GLN A 19 5.97 4.27 -19.31
CA GLN A 19 5.01 5.21 -18.74
C GLN A 19 4.14 4.59 -17.64
N ASP A 20 3.69 3.35 -17.84
CA ASP A 20 2.87 2.66 -16.85
C ASP A 20 3.68 2.26 -15.63
N ALA A 21 5.00 2.14 -15.74
CA ALA A 21 5.89 1.71 -14.67
C ALA A 21 6.43 2.85 -13.80
N ILE A 22 6.19 4.11 -14.16
CA ILE A 22 6.82 5.27 -13.52
C ILE A 22 6.23 5.55 -12.13
N LEU A 23 7.13 5.63 -11.16
CA LEU A 23 6.90 6.27 -9.86
C LEU A 23 7.86 7.43 -9.72
N ALA A 24 7.34 8.66 -9.72
CA ALA A 24 8.14 9.87 -9.65
C ALA A 24 8.01 10.55 -8.28
N TYR A 25 9.13 10.98 -7.72
CA TYR A 25 9.21 11.66 -6.43
C TYR A 25 10.12 12.88 -6.51
N LEU A 26 9.82 13.87 -5.66
CA LEU A 26 10.68 15.01 -5.39
C LEU A 26 11.68 14.67 -4.28
N SER A 27 12.74 15.46 -4.13
CA SER A 27 13.75 15.30 -3.07
C SER A 27 13.21 15.42 -1.64
N ASP A 28 12.06 16.08 -1.48
CA ASP A 28 11.35 16.16 -0.21
C ASP A 28 10.52 14.89 0.10
N GLY A 29 10.53 13.92 -0.82
CA GLY A 29 9.82 12.64 -0.70
C GLY A 29 8.38 12.67 -1.21
N ARG A 30 7.84 13.82 -1.62
CA ARG A 30 6.47 13.90 -2.16
C ARG A 30 6.39 13.26 -3.53
N ARG A 31 5.29 12.54 -3.78
CA ARG A 31 4.99 11.95 -5.10
C ARG A 31 4.68 13.05 -6.11
N LEU A 32 5.38 13.01 -7.24
CA LEU A 32 5.14 13.89 -8.37
C LEU A 32 4.07 13.25 -9.29
N LEU A 33 3.05 14.04 -9.62
CA LEU A 33 1.89 13.69 -10.42
C LEU A 33 1.59 14.84 -11.39
N ASN A 34 0.87 14.57 -12.48
CA ASN A 34 0.43 15.62 -13.42
C ASN A 34 -0.26 16.81 -12.73
N SER A 35 -0.95 16.58 -11.61
CA SER A 35 -1.66 17.62 -10.85
C SER A 35 -0.73 18.60 -10.11
N ASN A 36 0.47 18.16 -9.69
CA ASN A 36 1.38 18.97 -8.87
C ASN A 36 2.71 19.30 -9.59
N VAL A 37 2.85 19.01 -10.89
CA VAL A 37 4.02 19.41 -11.70
C VAL A 37 4.33 20.90 -11.60
N ARG A 38 3.31 21.75 -11.46
CA ARG A 38 3.50 23.21 -11.32
C ARG A 38 4.25 23.61 -10.06
N GLU A 39 4.28 22.75 -9.02
CA GLU A 39 5.02 22.99 -7.78
C GLU A 39 6.53 22.94 -7.97
N LEU A 40 7.02 22.36 -9.08
CA LEU A 40 8.43 22.43 -9.47
C LEU A 40 8.85 23.85 -9.89
N VAL A 41 7.89 24.69 -10.28
CA VAL A 41 8.14 26.08 -10.69
C VAL A 41 8.34 26.92 -9.43
N GLY A 42 9.61 27.19 -9.09
CA GLY A 42 10.00 27.98 -7.92
C GLY A 42 10.59 27.17 -6.76
N SER A 43 10.71 25.85 -6.90
CA SER A 43 11.47 25.02 -5.96
C SER A 43 12.97 25.29 -6.09
N HIS A 44 13.68 25.29 -4.94
CA HIS A 44 15.15 25.36 -4.92
C HIS A 44 15.81 24.10 -5.46
N ASP A 45 15.12 22.96 -5.38
CA ASP A 45 15.57 21.68 -5.92
C ASP A 45 14.54 21.16 -6.94
N GLN A 46 15.02 20.90 -8.15
CA GLN A 46 14.24 20.45 -9.30
C GLN A 46 14.57 18.99 -9.68
N SER A 47 15.25 18.27 -8.79
CA SER A 47 15.58 16.86 -8.99
C SER A 47 14.33 16.00 -8.90
N ILE A 48 14.15 15.14 -9.90
CA ILE A 48 13.05 14.17 -9.96
C ILE A 48 13.66 12.77 -9.85
N PHE A 49 13.24 12.03 -8.84
CA PHE A 49 13.63 10.65 -8.62
C PHE A 49 12.58 9.74 -9.26
N VAL A 50 13.00 8.95 -10.25
CA VAL A 50 12.13 8.05 -11.00
C VAL A 50 12.46 6.60 -10.62
N PHE A 51 11.45 5.87 -10.18
CA PHE A 51 11.54 4.46 -9.85
C PHE A 51 10.69 3.65 -10.84
N ASN A 52 11.18 2.49 -11.22
CA ASN A 52 10.46 1.53 -12.05
C ASN A 52 9.68 0.57 -11.14
N LYS A 53 8.35 0.68 -11.14
CA LYS A 53 7.48 -0.13 -10.29
C LYS A 53 7.46 -1.61 -10.65
N TYR A 54 7.82 -1.98 -11.89
CA TYR A 54 7.85 -3.38 -12.29
C TYR A 54 8.89 -4.18 -11.47
N TYR A 55 9.95 -3.54 -10.99
CA TYR A 55 10.90 -4.18 -10.06
C TYR A 55 10.32 -4.53 -8.70
N LEU A 56 9.13 -4.03 -8.34
CA LEU A 56 8.43 -4.47 -7.14
C LEU A 56 7.77 -5.85 -7.31
N ASP A 57 7.51 -6.25 -8.55
CA ASP A 57 6.83 -7.51 -8.88
C ASP A 57 7.82 -8.66 -9.15
N TYR A 58 9.09 -8.35 -9.42
CA TYR A 58 10.14 -9.34 -9.69
C TYR A 58 10.87 -9.80 -8.43
N GLY A 59 11.54 -10.95 -8.51
CA GLY A 59 12.41 -11.44 -7.44
C GLY A 59 13.67 -10.56 -7.29
N LEU A 60 14.17 -10.38 -6.06
CA LEU A 60 15.34 -9.53 -5.80
C LEU A 60 16.56 -9.96 -6.65
N GLU A 61 16.82 -11.26 -6.75
CA GLU A 61 17.94 -11.79 -7.53
C GLU A 61 17.80 -11.49 -9.03
N GLU A 62 16.58 -11.53 -9.57
CA GLU A 62 16.31 -11.20 -10.98
C GLU A 62 16.58 -9.71 -11.24
N VAL A 63 16.12 -8.84 -10.33
CA VAL A 63 16.37 -7.40 -10.40
C VAL A 63 17.86 -7.07 -10.29
N LEU A 64 18.58 -7.71 -9.36
CA LEU A 64 20.01 -7.50 -9.18
C LEU A 64 20.82 -7.96 -10.39
N GLN A 65 20.38 -9.02 -11.07
CA GLN A 65 21.02 -9.50 -12.28
C GLN A 65 20.78 -8.53 -13.46
N ASP A 66 19.57 -8.02 -13.61
CA ASP A 66 19.22 -7.06 -14.67
C ASP A 66 19.91 -5.69 -14.48
N LEU A 67 20.01 -5.23 -13.23
CA LEU A 67 20.66 -3.96 -12.87
C LEU A 67 22.18 -4.08 -12.68
N HIS A 68 22.77 -5.25 -12.96
CA HIS A 68 24.19 -5.45 -12.80
C HIS A 68 24.98 -4.62 -13.83
N ILE A 69 25.83 -3.72 -13.34
CA ILE A 69 26.76 -2.97 -14.17
C ILE A 69 28.15 -3.55 -13.93
N GLU A 70 28.74 -4.14 -14.96
CA GLU A 70 30.14 -4.56 -14.93
C GLU A 70 31.04 -3.33 -14.95
N ALA A 71 31.89 -3.18 -13.92
CA ALA A 71 32.84 -2.08 -13.87
C ALA A 71 33.87 -2.26 -14.99
N PRO A 72 34.15 -1.23 -15.82
CA PRO A 72 35.18 -1.35 -16.84
C PRO A 72 36.54 -1.58 -16.16
N ILE A 73 37.18 -2.70 -16.49
CA ILE A 73 38.56 -2.98 -16.11
C ILE A 73 39.41 -1.80 -16.61
N GLN A 74 40.29 -1.27 -15.74
CA GLN A 74 41.11 -0.09 -16.04
C GLN A 74 41.71 -0.19 -17.45
N PRO A 75 41.72 0.89 -18.25
CA PRO A 75 42.42 0.86 -19.52
C PRO A 75 43.89 0.53 -19.23
N HIS A 76 44.34 -0.63 -19.69
CA HIS A 76 45.76 -0.98 -19.62
C HIS A 76 46.53 0.15 -20.27
N ILE A 77 47.55 0.68 -19.58
CA ILE A 77 48.52 1.57 -20.21
C ILE A 77 49.13 0.73 -21.31
N GLU A 78 48.79 1.03 -22.57
CA GLU A 78 49.22 0.26 -23.72
C GLU A 78 50.70 -0.13 -23.56
N GLU A 79 50.96 -1.42 -23.39
CA GLU A 79 52.30 -2.01 -23.58
C GLU A 79 52.68 -2.02 -25.06
N ASP A 80 51.95 -1.29 -25.91
CA ASP A 80 52.30 -1.01 -27.30
C ASP A 80 53.37 0.09 -27.42
N VAL A 81 54.13 0.31 -26.34
CA VAL A 81 55.51 0.74 -26.46
C VAL A 81 56.26 -0.42 -27.09
N ALA A 82 56.19 -0.50 -28.42
CA ALA A 82 56.92 -1.45 -29.23
C ALA A 82 58.29 -1.71 -28.58
N ALA A 83 58.62 -2.99 -28.35
CA ALA A 83 59.87 -3.46 -27.75
C ALA A 83 61.15 -3.04 -28.53
N THR A 84 61.04 -2.07 -29.43
CA THR A 84 62.09 -1.34 -30.10
C THR A 84 62.42 -0.05 -29.34
N PRO A 85 63.59 0.04 -28.68
CA PRO A 85 64.05 1.30 -28.12
C PRO A 85 64.23 2.39 -29.20
N PRO A 86 64.12 3.69 -28.83
CA PRO A 86 63.96 4.20 -27.48
C PRO A 86 62.51 4.58 -27.13
N ILE A 87 62.05 4.11 -25.97
CA ILE A 87 60.83 4.57 -25.32
C ILE A 87 60.97 6.08 -25.05
N ARG A 88 60.10 6.90 -25.63
CA ARG A 88 60.10 8.34 -25.34
C ARG A 88 59.37 8.57 -24.02
N ALA A 89 60.09 8.99 -22.98
CA ALA A 89 59.54 9.28 -21.65
C ALA A 89 58.32 10.23 -21.68
N SER A 90 58.26 11.13 -22.66
CA SER A 90 57.13 12.03 -22.88
C SER A 90 55.85 11.33 -23.32
N GLN A 91 55.94 10.27 -24.13
CA GLN A 91 54.79 9.47 -24.57
C GLN A 91 54.23 8.64 -23.42
N LEU A 92 55.12 8.06 -22.60
CA LEU A 92 54.73 7.34 -21.39
C LEU A 92 54.04 8.26 -20.39
N ALA A 93 54.64 9.43 -20.10
CA ALA A 93 54.04 10.43 -19.21
C ALA A 93 52.66 10.92 -19.71
N ALA A 94 52.50 11.13 -21.02
CA ALA A 94 51.22 11.51 -21.61
C ALA A 94 50.16 10.39 -21.47
N SER A 95 50.56 9.12 -21.59
CA SER A 95 49.67 7.98 -21.39
C SER A 95 49.19 7.88 -19.93
N TYR A 96 50.12 7.95 -18.97
CA TYR A 96 49.78 7.99 -17.53
C TYR A 96 48.87 9.17 -17.18
N LEU A 97 49.13 10.36 -17.74
CA LEU A 97 48.29 11.53 -17.50
C LEU A 97 46.86 11.31 -18.02
N ARG A 98 46.71 10.78 -19.24
CA ARG A 98 45.41 10.45 -19.83
C ARG A 98 44.65 9.42 -18.99
N VAL A 99 45.30 8.34 -18.60
CA VAL A 99 44.71 7.29 -17.77
C VAL A 99 44.30 7.84 -16.41
N SER A 100 45.12 8.69 -15.80
CA SER A 100 44.79 9.37 -14.55
C SER A 100 43.56 10.30 -14.68
N GLN A 101 43.42 11.00 -15.81
CA GLN A 101 42.25 11.84 -16.08
C GLN A 101 40.98 10.98 -16.22
N ILE A 102 41.06 9.90 -17.01
CA ILE A 102 39.95 8.94 -17.18
C ILE A 102 39.52 8.37 -15.82
N HIS A 103 40.48 7.99 -14.96
CA HIS A 103 40.17 7.50 -13.61
C HIS A 103 39.54 8.56 -12.73
N HIS A 104 40.02 9.80 -12.78
CA HIS A 104 39.45 10.90 -12.02
C HIS A 104 37.99 11.15 -12.41
N ASP A 105 37.70 11.20 -13.71
CA ASP A 105 36.34 11.38 -14.22
C ASP A 105 35.44 10.20 -13.83
N HIS A 106 35.97 8.97 -13.89
CA HIS A 106 35.23 7.78 -13.48
C HIS A 106 34.88 7.78 -11.99
N ILE A 107 35.82 8.12 -11.11
CA ILE A 107 35.59 8.23 -9.66
C ILE A 107 34.56 9.32 -9.36
N ASN A 108 34.62 10.46 -10.04
CA ASN A 108 33.64 11.53 -9.88
C ASN A 108 32.24 11.06 -10.29
N ASN A 109 32.11 10.34 -11.41
CA ASN A 109 30.85 9.78 -11.87
C ASN A 109 30.27 8.74 -10.88
N ILE A 110 31.11 7.84 -10.35
CA ILE A 110 30.68 6.89 -9.31
C ILE A 110 30.22 7.64 -8.05
N THR A 111 30.97 8.64 -7.62
CA THR A 111 30.63 9.42 -6.42
C THR A 111 29.29 10.12 -6.58
N LEU A 112 29.03 10.73 -7.75
CA LEU A 112 27.74 11.33 -8.08
C LEU A 112 26.63 10.27 -8.12
N SER A 113 26.88 9.12 -8.75
CA SER A 113 25.92 8.03 -8.81
C SER A 113 25.53 7.52 -7.43
N LEU A 114 26.51 7.29 -6.55
CA LEU A 114 26.29 6.89 -5.16
C LEU A 114 25.51 7.94 -4.38
N HIS A 115 25.79 9.23 -4.60
CA HIS A 115 25.05 10.31 -3.97
C HIS A 115 23.56 10.27 -4.36
N TYR A 116 23.25 10.13 -5.66
CA TYR A 116 21.86 10.04 -6.11
C TYR A 116 21.16 8.76 -5.66
N GLN A 117 21.87 7.62 -5.65
CA GLN A 117 21.33 6.36 -5.12
C GLN A 117 21.01 6.46 -3.63
N HIS A 118 21.89 7.09 -2.84
CA HIS A 118 21.65 7.32 -1.43
C HIS A 118 20.39 8.16 -1.20
N GLU A 119 20.23 9.23 -1.97
CA GLU A 119 19.07 10.11 -1.87
C GLU A 119 17.78 9.40 -2.32
N ALA A 120 17.84 8.62 -3.40
CA ALA A 120 16.74 7.77 -3.85
C ALA A 120 16.31 6.76 -2.77
N LEU A 121 17.27 6.11 -2.10
CA LEU A 121 17.01 5.19 -1.00
C LEU A 121 16.38 5.89 0.20
N ARG A 122 16.85 7.09 0.54
CA ARG A 122 16.28 7.91 1.61
C ARG A 122 14.80 8.23 1.32
N ILE A 123 14.49 8.63 0.09
CA ILE A 123 13.13 8.90 -0.37
C ILE A 123 12.26 7.64 -0.33
N ALA A 124 12.76 6.52 -0.83
CA ALA A 124 12.04 5.25 -0.83
C ALA A 124 11.73 4.77 0.60
N SER A 125 12.70 4.86 1.50
CA SER A 125 12.54 4.50 2.92
C SER A 125 11.49 5.39 3.61
N ALA A 126 11.58 6.71 3.44
CA ALA A 126 10.62 7.63 4.04
C ALA A 126 9.19 7.39 3.52
N ASN A 127 9.06 7.09 2.23
CA ASN A 127 7.76 6.73 1.65
C ASN A 127 7.23 5.41 2.19
N LEU A 128 8.09 4.40 2.39
CA LEU A 128 7.69 3.14 3.00
C LEU A 128 7.17 3.37 4.42
N ASP A 129 7.89 4.14 5.24
CA ASP A 129 7.48 4.46 6.60
C ASP A 129 6.10 5.14 6.66
N LEU A 130 5.87 6.13 5.78
CA LEU A 130 4.58 6.81 5.69
C LEU A 130 3.44 5.87 5.28
N ASN A 131 3.69 4.95 4.33
CA ASN A 131 2.69 3.97 3.92
C ASN A 131 2.40 2.96 5.03
N VAL A 132 3.42 2.50 5.76
CA VAL A 132 3.24 1.62 6.92
C VAL A 132 2.35 2.30 7.98
N LEU A 133 2.62 3.56 8.31
CA LEU A 133 1.80 4.33 9.23
C LEU A 133 0.35 4.44 8.75
N ALA A 134 0.14 4.78 7.47
CA ALA A 134 -1.21 4.87 6.91
C ALA A 134 -1.97 3.53 6.94
N ILE A 135 -1.29 2.42 6.67
CA ILE A 135 -1.88 1.07 6.77
C ILE A 135 -2.24 0.75 8.22
N VAL A 136 -1.38 1.08 9.18
CA VAL A 136 -1.66 0.87 10.60
C VAL A 136 -2.87 1.70 11.04
N ASP A 137 -2.90 3.00 10.73
CA ASP A 137 -4.00 3.88 11.11
C ASP A 137 -5.34 3.42 10.51
N THR A 138 -5.35 3.05 9.23
CA THR A 138 -6.56 2.53 8.56
C THR A 138 -6.99 1.20 9.15
N PHE A 139 -6.05 0.30 9.44
CA PHE A 139 -6.33 -0.97 10.09
C PHE A 139 -6.91 -0.76 11.50
N GLU A 140 -6.32 0.12 12.31
CA GLU A 140 -6.83 0.42 13.66
C GLU A 140 -8.24 1.00 13.62
N GLY A 141 -8.51 1.91 12.67
CA GLY A 141 -9.85 2.46 12.45
C GLY A 141 -10.88 1.37 12.12
N ILE A 142 -10.55 0.47 11.20
CA ILE A 142 -11.41 -0.66 10.82
C ILE A 142 -11.57 -1.65 11.97
N ALA A 143 -10.47 -1.99 12.64
CA ALA A 143 -10.45 -2.97 13.72
C ALA A 143 -11.29 -2.49 14.92
N ALA A 144 -11.19 -1.22 15.30
CA ALA A 144 -11.98 -0.66 16.39
C ALA A 144 -13.49 -0.70 16.08
N GLY A 145 -13.90 -0.31 14.86
CA GLY A 145 -15.28 -0.39 14.41
C GLY A 145 -15.79 -1.83 14.36
N SER A 146 -14.99 -2.73 13.81
CA SER A 146 -15.34 -4.16 13.66
C SER A 146 -15.47 -4.85 15.01
N ARG A 147 -14.55 -4.61 15.95
CA ARG A 147 -14.62 -5.17 17.32
C ARG A 147 -15.89 -4.74 18.03
N ARG A 148 -16.23 -3.45 17.97
CA ARG A 148 -17.46 -2.94 18.59
C ARG A 148 -18.71 -3.59 18.01
N GLU A 149 -18.74 -3.81 16.70
CA GLU A 149 -19.90 -4.46 16.06
C GLU A 149 -19.98 -5.95 16.38
N LEU A 150 -18.84 -6.65 16.41
CA LEU A 150 -18.77 -8.05 16.85
C LEU A 150 -19.21 -8.19 18.31
N GLU A 151 -18.77 -7.31 19.21
CA GLU A 151 -19.21 -7.30 20.61
C GLU A 151 -20.72 -7.12 20.74
N LYS A 152 -21.34 -6.22 19.96
CA LYS A 152 -22.80 -6.10 19.94
C LYS A 152 -23.47 -7.37 19.44
N GLN A 153 -22.94 -8.02 18.41
CA GLN A 153 -23.48 -9.28 17.90
C GLN A 153 -23.40 -10.37 18.97
N VAL A 154 -22.29 -10.47 19.72
CA VAL A 154 -22.16 -11.39 20.87
C VAL A 154 -23.20 -11.08 21.95
N MET A 155 -23.40 -9.80 22.29
CA MET A 155 -24.42 -9.41 23.27
C MET A 155 -25.84 -9.79 22.81
N LEU A 156 -26.18 -9.56 21.54
CA LEU A 156 -27.49 -9.91 21.00
C LEU A 156 -27.71 -11.42 20.95
N LEU A 157 -26.70 -12.19 20.57
CA LEU A 157 -26.80 -13.65 20.51
C LEU A 157 -26.90 -14.27 21.91
N SER A 158 -26.16 -13.75 22.89
CA SER A 158 -26.22 -14.23 24.28
C SER A 158 -27.52 -13.84 25.01
N GLY A 159 -28.13 -12.70 24.66
CA GLY A 159 -29.40 -12.24 25.24
C GLY A 159 -30.65 -12.90 24.67
N LEU A 160 -30.56 -13.58 23.52
CA LEU A 160 -31.72 -14.08 22.80
C LEU A 160 -32.67 -14.95 23.64
N GLU A 161 -32.14 -15.89 24.42
CA GLU A 161 -33.01 -16.81 25.17
C GLU A 161 -33.79 -16.08 26.26
N ALA A 162 -33.16 -15.09 26.92
CA ALA A 162 -33.83 -14.23 27.88
C ALA A 162 -34.88 -13.34 27.21
N ASP A 163 -34.58 -12.80 26.02
CA ASP A 163 -35.53 -11.99 25.25
C ASP A 163 -36.75 -12.80 24.80
N LEU A 164 -36.54 -14.04 24.32
CA LEU A 164 -37.63 -14.95 23.93
C LEU A 164 -38.52 -15.33 25.12
N ASP A 165 -37.95 -15.54 26.31
CA ASP A 165 -38.73 -15.75 27.53
C ASP A 165 -39.48 -14.48 27.94
N LEU A 166 -38.85 -13.31 27.86
CA LEU A 166 -39.47 -12.03 28.20
C LEU A 166 -40.69 -11.74 27.32
N ILE A 167 -40.57 -11.84 25.99
CA ILE A 167 -41.69 -11.54 25.07
C ILE A 167 -42.88 -12.48 25.28
N SER A 168 -42.63 -13.70 25.77
CA SER A 168 -43.69 -14.66 26.11
C SER A 168 -44.53 -14.23 27.32
N ARG A 169 -44.04 -13.26 28.11
CA ARG A 169 -44.71 -12.73 29.32
C ARG A 169 -45.34 -11.36 29.10
N VAL A 170 -44.96 -10.65 28.03
CA VAL A 170 -45.50 -9.32 27.71
C VAL A 170 -46.87 -9.46 27.06
N ARG A 171 -47.92 -9.07 27.78
CA ARG A 171 -49.30 -9.04 27.26
C ARG A 171 -49.49 -7.86 26.32
N ILE A 172 -50.23 -8.09 25.24
CA ILE A 172 -50.60 -7.03 24.30
C ILE A 172 -51.90 -6.39 24.80
N HIS A 173 -51.96 -5.05 24.82
CA HIS A 173 -53.19 -4.35 25.17
C HIS A 173 -54.25 -4.55 24.08
N GLY A 174 -55.50 -4.77 24.48
CA GLY A 174 -56.60 -5.12 23.55
C GLY A 174 -56.81 -4.11 22.43
N GLU A 175 -56.49 -2.83 22.66
CA GLU A 175 -56.55 -1.76 21.65
C GLU A 175 -55.62 -1.98 20.44
N PHE A 176 -54.49 -2.65 20.65
CA PHE A 176 -53.54 -2.99 19.58
C PHE A 176 -53.88 -4.32 18.88
N MET A 177 -54.92 -5.03 19.34
CA MET A 177 -55.37 -6.27 18.73
C MET A 177 -56.43 -6.01 17.65
N SER A 178 -56.49 -6.91 16.68
CA SER A 178 -57.54 -6.88 15.66
C SER A 178 -58.93 -7.09 16.31
N PRO A 179 -60.01 -6.54 15.71
CA PRO A 179 -61.37 -6.67 16.27
C PRO A 179 -61.81 -8.12 16.47
N ALA A 180 -61.34 -9.04 15.62
CA ALA A 180 -61.61 -10.47 15.73
C ALA A 180 -60.95 -11.10 16.95
N VAL A 181 -59.68 -10.78 17.20
CA VAL A 181 -58.92 -11.28 18.36
C VAL A 181 -59.43 -10.67 19.66
N ARG A 182 -59.88 -9.42 19.62
CA ARG A 182 -60.51 -8.77 20.78
C ARG A 182 -61.80 -9.47 21.20
N LYS A 183 -62.68 -9.76 20.24
CA LYS A 183 -63.92 -10.51 20.48
C LYS A 183 -63.67 -11.93 20.97
N SER A 184 -62.60 -12.60 20.50
CA SER A 184 -62.29 -13.96 20.96
C SER A 184 -61.79 -13.98 22.41
N ILE A 185 -61.02 -12.96 22.84
CA ILE A 185 -60.59 -12.79 24.23
C ILE A 185 -61.78 -12.42 25.14
N GLU A 186 -62.69 -11.54 24.68
CA GLU A 186 -63.93 -11.22 25.41
C GLU A 186 -64.85 -12.45 25.54
N ALA A 187 -64.80 -13.37 24.58
CA ALA A 187 -65.49 -14.67 24.62
C ALA A 187 -64.78 -15.73 25.49
N GLY A 188 -63.67 -15.39 26.15
CA GLY A 188 -62.98 -16.24 27.12
C GLY A 188 -61.68 -16.89 26.65
N GLU A 189 -61.17 -16.58 25.45
CA GLU A 189 -59.84 -17.03 25.02
C GLU A 189 -58.71 -16.34 25.82
N LYS A 190 -57.55 -17.01 25.89
CA LYS A 190 -56.35 -16.50 26.56
C LYS A 190 -55.86 -15.19 25.91
N SER A 191 -55.49 -14.21 26.74
CA SER A 191 -54.85 -12.97 26.29
C SER A 191 -53.58 -13.26 25.49
N ARG A 192 -53.40 -12.61 24.34
CA ARG A 192 -52.18 -12.76 23.54
C ARG A 192 -51.00 -12.01 24.15
N THR A 193 -49.83 -12.58 23.93
CA THR A 193 -48.52 -12.05 24.29
C THR A 193 -47.73 -11.73 23.04
N LEU A 194 -46.65 -10.94 23.16
CA LEU A 194 -45.75 -10.69 22.03
C LEU A 194 -45.13 -12.00 21.49
N GLY A 195 -44.88 -12.97 22.38
CA GLY A 195 -44.40 -14.30 22.01
C GLY A 195 -45.34 -15.08 21.09
N ASP A 196 -46.66 -14.83 21.14
CA ASP A 196 -47.62 -15.49 20.24
C ASP A 196 -47.46 -15.06 18.76
N TYR A 197 -46.76 -13.95 18.51
CA TYR A 197 -46.48 -13.41 17.19
C TYR A 197 -45.04 -13.70 16.71
N VAL A 198 -44.21 -14.32 17.54
CA VAL A 198 -42.81 -14.62 17.23
C VAL A 198 -42.59 -16.13 17.23
N SER A 199 -42.03 -16.65 16.14
CA SER A 199 -41.68 -18.07 16.07
C SER A 199 -40.34 -18.33 16.79
N ASN A 200 -40.42 -18.85 18.02
CA ASN A 200 -39.23 -19.22 18.82
C ASN A 200 -38.26 -20.14 18.06
N VAL A 201 -38.80 -21.12 17.33
CA VAL A 201 -37.99 -22.07 16.53
C VAL A 201 -37.21 -21.34 15.45
N LYS A 202 -37.86 -20.45 14.68
CA LYS A 202 -37.19 -19.68 13.64
C LYS A 202 -36.15 -18.71 14.23
N MET A 203 -36.46 -18.07 15.35
CA MET A 203 -35.52 -17.17 16.03
C MET A 203 -34.26 -17.91 16.51
N LYS A 204 -34.41 -19.11 17.08
CA LYS A 204 -33.27 -19.95 17.47
C LYS A 204 -32.44 -20.39 16.24
N GLN A 205 -33.08 -20.75 15.13
CA GLN A 205 -32.37 -21.12 13.89
C GLN A 205 -31.57 -19.96 13.29
N VAL A 206 -32.12 -18.75 13.30
CA VAL A 206 -31.40 -17.54 12.85
C VAL A 206 -30.20 -17.30 13.74
N ALA A 207 -30.37 -17.37 15.06
CA ALA A 207 -29.28 -17.17 16.00
C ALA A 207 -28.18 -18.22 15.88
N GLU A 208 -28.51 -19.50 15.71
CA GLU A 208 -27.52 -20.56 15.44
C GLU A 208 -26.73 -20.27 14.15
N THR A 209 -27.40 -19.78 13.11
CA THR A 209 -26.75 -19.43 11.85
C THR A 209 -25.81 -18.23 12.04
N CYS A 210 -26.27 -17.18 12.73
CA CYS A 210 -25.43 -16.03 13.07
C CYS A 210 -24.24 -16.42 13.95
N ALA A 211 -24.44 -17.28 14.96
CA ALA A 211 -23.40 -17.76 15.85
C ALA A 211 -22.33 -18.58 15.12
N ARG A 212 -22.72 -19.44 14.16
CA ARG A 212 -21.77 -20.17 13.30
C ARG A 212 -20.93 -19.22 12.47
N THR A 213 -21.55 -18.24 11.81
CA THR A 213 -20.83 -17.23 11.02
C THR A 213 -19.88 -16.42 11.90
N HIS A 214 -20.31 -16.06 13.10
CA HIS A 214 -19.46 -15.37 14.08
C HIS A 214 -18.26 -16.23 14.52
N GLY A 215 -18.46 -17.52 14.78
CA GLY A 215 -17.38 -18.45 15.15
C GLY A 215 -16.36 -18.71 14.04
N ILE A 216 -16.76 -18.60 12.77
CA ILE A 216 -15.85 -18.66 11.62
C ILE A 216 -14.98 -17.39 11.54
N LEU A 217 -15.54 -16.23 11.89
CA LEU A 217 -14.83 -14.95 11.91
C LEU A 217 -13.96 -14.76 13.16
N TYR A 218 -14.26 -15.51 14.23
CA TYR A 218 -13.54 -15.49 15.51
C TYR A 218 -13.17 -16.92 15.93
N PRO A 219 -12.21 -17.58 15.26
CA PRO A 219 -11.69 -18.85 15.76
C PRO A 219 -11.02 -18.55 17.11
N ALA A 220 -11.52 -19.19 18.17
CA ALA A 220 -10.89 -19.12 19.49
C ALA A 220 -9.41 -19.48 19.35
N ARG A 221 -8.52 -18.55 19.67
CA ARG A 221 -7.09 -18.82 19.85
C ARG A 221 -6.87 -19.68 21.08
#